data_AF-A0AAV1HW54-F1
#
_entry.id   AF-A0AAV1HW54-F1
#
_cell.length_a   1.000
_cell.length_b   1.000
_cell.length_c   1.000
_cell.angle_alpha   90.00
_cell.angle_beta   90.00
_cell.angle_gamma   90.00
#
_symmetry.space_group_name_H-M   'P 1'
#
loop_
_entity.id
_entity.type
_entity.pdbx_description
1 polymer ?
#
loop_
_entity_poly.entity_id
_entity_poly.type
_entity_poly.pdbx_seq_one_letter_code
_entity_poly.pdbx_strand_id
1 'polypeptide(L)'
;MRLSNLEVGHSLVARPAQFSSDRAFSPNVRCRRRAIVAHAILSPAKASAVLQVTSPEQAKKSILQSLQGVKGRGKSGLDQQQLDAFDAAVAVLEEDGGLKAPTRSGLLEGRWRLLYTSRPGTASPIQQTFVGVDAFTVYQEILDTETGIRINNIVSFGPAVGQLKVEAEGDTDSRPLPGFTPRKGKGFPLLGKSSSKPPKAKDLRINFQFDRAAFDFKLLPFKVPYPVPFKLFGDETKGWLDITYLDPRGEFRLSRGNKGTLFVLTRDEPAKARLLAALSSRSKNTEVYKLIDELVASKESIVRPAVSPIVAGKWRLRWSEQAKNANGLQKALANSIGNYQVVEDAAGPGQLQNVVDVAPFLKVRAIAGCMPDKKAPARDRTLVNITEARIELFGIRVPLPFGGNATPGYVEWLYLDDDLRITRGSKGSYFIHTREPSNVSDE
;
A
#
# COMPACT_ATOMS: atom_id res chain seq x y z
N MET A 1 42.41 56.94 -42.59
CA MET A 1 43.21 55.77 -43.01
C MET A 1 42.24 54.70 -43.48
N ARG A 2 42.01 54.62 -44.80
CA ARG A 2 42.47 53.53 -45.71
C ARG A 2 41.91 52.16 -45.32
N LEU A 3 40.82 51.73 -45.99
CA LEU A 3 40.79 50.88 -47.22
C LEU A 3 41.10 49.41 -46.85
N SER A 4 40.41 48.37 -47.30
CA SER A 4 39.67 48.09 -48.55
C SER A 4 38.96 46.72 -48.37
N ASN A 5 37.68 46.57 -48.73
CA ASN A 5 37.14 46.05 -50.01
C ASN A 5 37.60 44.63 -50.40
N LEU A 6 36.66 43.69 -50.54
CA LEU A 6 36.04 43.25 -51.81
C LEU A 6 34.91 42.22 -51.47
N GLU A 7 33.61 42.40 -51.80
CA GLU A 7 32.90 42.34 -53.11
C GLU A 7 32.95 40.92 -53.74
N VAL A 8 31.93 40.27 -54.34
CA VAL A 8 30.59 40.54 -54.96
C VAL A 8 29.89 39.14 -55.00
N GLY A 9 28.58 38.89 -55.10
CA GLY A 9 27.35 39.67 -55.18
C GLY A 9 26.20 38.85 -55.82
N HIS A 10 25.04 39.53 -55.95
CA HIS A 10 23.85 39.24 -56.78
C HIS A 10 22.99 38.01 -56.44
N SER A 11 21.81 38.14 -55.82
CA SER A 11 20.53 38.74 -56.29
C SER A 11 19.77 37.85 -57.29
N LEU A 12 18.57 37.38 -56.92
CA LEU A 12 17.30 37.72 -57.60
C LEU A 12 16.07 36.99 -57.01
N VAL A 13 15.21 37.83 -56.45
CA VAL A 13 13.74 37.82 -56.34
C VAL A 13 12.97 36.97 -57.38
N ALA A 14 11.92 36.25 -56.96
CA ALA A 14 10.52 36.45 -57.43
C ALA A 14 9.51 35.37 -56.95
N ARG A 15 8.45 35.83 -56.29
CA ARG A 15 7.08 35.27 -56.27
C ARG A 15 6.22 36.15 -57.22
N PRO A 16 4.90 35.92 -57.42
CA PRO A 16 4.08 34.71 -57.50
C PRO A 16 3.14 34.74 -58.74
N ALA A 17 2.30 33.71 -58.97
CA ALA A 17 1.05 33.90 -59.72
C ALA A 17 -0.04 32.88 -59.30
N GLN A 18 -1.23 33.41 -59.03
CA GLN A 18 -2.50 32.73 -58.78
C GLN A 18 -3.32 32.60 -60.09
N PHE A 19 -4.50 31.98 -59.95
CA PHE A 19 -5.66 31.88 -60.87
C PHE A 19 -5.61 30.67 -61.83
N SER A 20 -6.48 29.67 -61.72
CA SER A 20 -7.96 29.58 -61.72
C SER A 20 -8.46 29.13 -63.09
N SER A 21 -9.23 28.04 -63.15
CA SER A 21 -10.54 28.02 -63.83
C SER A 21 -11.21 26.65 -63.76
N ASP A 22 -12.53 26.74 -63.57
CA ASP A 22 -13.57 25.71 -63.52
C ASP A 22 -13.88 25.01 -64.87
N ARG A 23 -14.78 24.00 -64.76
CA ARG A 23 -15.69 23.37 -65.75
C ARG A 23 -15.26 21.97 -66.22
N ALA A 24 -16.11 20.95 -66.40
CA ALA A 24 -17.58 20.79 -66.36
C ALA A 24 -17.96 19.27 -66.32
N PHE A 25 -19.27 19.03 -66.23
CA PHE A 25 -20.05 17.80 -66.02
C PHE A 25 -20.13 16.75 -67.17
N SER A 26 -20.39 15.48 -66.76
CA SER A 26 -21.27 14.41 -67.35
C SER A 26 -20.83 13.57 -68.59
N PRO A 27 -21.49 12.42 -68.91
CA PRO A 27 -21.94 11.28 -68.07
C PRO A 27 -21.77 9.87 -68.73
N ASN A 28 -22.17 8.80 -68.01
CA ASN A 28 -22.66 7.48 -68.46
C ASN A 28 -21.80 6.56 -69.36
N VAL A 29 -21.35 5.41 -68.81
CA VAL A 29 -21.41 4.10 -69.50
C VAL A 29 -21.62 2.97 -68.48
N ARG A 30 -22.74 2.23 -68.62
CA ARG A 30 -22.93 0.89 -68.03
C ARG A 30 -22.15 -0.13 -68.86
N CYS A 31 -21.35 -0.98 -68.22
CA CYS A 31 -20.96 -2.26 -68.82
C CYS A 31 -20.79 -3.34 -67.75
N ARG A 32 -21.64 -4.38 -67.84
CA ARG A 32 -21.54 -5.62 -67.06
C ARG A 32 -20.33 -6.42 -67.53
N ARG A 33 -19.43 -6.80 -66.63
CA ARG A 33 -18.51 -7.94 -66.87
C ARG A 33 -18.37 -8.82 -65.63
N ARG A 34 -18.86 -10.05 -65.83
CA ARG A 34 -18.38 -11.37 -65.38
C ARG A 34 -17.59 -11.45 -64.08
N ALA A 35 -18.17 -12.19 -63.15
CA ALA A 35 -17.49 -12.78 -62.00
C ALA A 35 -16.23 -13.54 -62.44
N ILE A 36 -15.09 -13.10 -61.92
CA ILE A 36 -13.87 -13.89 -61.82
C ILE A 36 -13.69 -14.13 -60.32
N VAL A 37 -13.78 -15.40 -59.94
CA VAL A 37 -13.48 -15.89 -58.60
C VAL A 37 -11.98 -15.73 -58.39
N ALA A 38 -11.57 -14.60 -57.81
CA ALA A 38 -10.26 -14.48 -57.22
C ALA A 38 -10.34 -15.03 -55.79
N HIS A 39 -9.76 -16.20 -55.56
CA HIS A 39 -9.37 -16.65 -54.23
C HIS A 39 -8.34 -15.64 -53.69
N ALA A 40 -8.82 -14.57 -53.07
CA ALA A 40 -7.99 -13.74 -52.23
C ALA A 40 -7.64 -14.59 -51.01
N ILE A 41 -6.38 -15.03 -50.95
CA ILE A 41 -5.75 -15.52 -49.74
C ILE A 41 -5.92 -14.41 -48.70
N LEU A 42 -6.90 -14.59 -47.82
CA LEU A 42 -7.04 -13.81 -46.61
C LEU A 42 -5.76 -14.07 -45.80
N SER A 43 -4.79 -13.17 -45.94
CA SER A 43 -3.80 -12.96 -44.90
C SER A 43 -4.58 -12.83 -43.60
N PRO A 44 -4.33 -13.67 -42.57
CA PRO A 44 -4.90 -13.40 -41.27
C PRO A 44 -4.28 -12.06 -40.85
N ALA A 45 -5.11 -11.03 -40.81
CA ALA A 45 -4.80 -9.83 -40.08
C ALA A 45 -4.27 -10.28 -38.73
N LYS A 46 -3.05 -9.85 -38.39
CA LYS A 46 -2.54 -9.91 -37.02
C LYS A 46 -3.52 -9.08 -36.17
N ALA A 47 -4.58 -9.73 -35.70
CA ALA A 47 -5.34 -9.29 -34.56
C ALA A 47 -4.32 -9.26 -33.43
N SER A 48 -3.86 -8.05 -33.11
CA SER A 48 -3.05 -7.81 -31.93
C SER A 48 -3.87 -8.38 -30.76
N ALA A 49 -3.38 -9.44 -30.16
CA ALA A 49 -4.00 -10.09 -29.02
C ALA A 49 -3.88 -9.17 -27.81
N VAL A 50 -4.70 -8.12 -27.79
CA VAL A 50 -5.05 -7.44 -26.55
C VAL A 50 -5.79 -8.51 -25.75
N LEU A 51 -5.12 -9.06 -24.73
CA LEU A 51 -5.74 -9.93 -23.74
C LEU A 51 -7.10 -9.32 -23.37
N GLN A 52 -8.19 -10.01 -23.73
CA GLN A 52 -9.53 -9.56 -23.38
C GLN A 52 -9.65 -9.62 -21.86
N VAL A 53 -9.37 -8.49 -21.22
CA VAL A 53 -9.67 -8.26 -19.81
C VAL A 53 -11.19 -8.24 -19.71
N THR A 54 -11.79 -9.35 -19.26
CA THR A 54 -13.26 -9.53 -19.26
C THR A 54 -13.88 -9.38 -17.88
N SER A 55 -13.06 -9.28 -16.82
CA SER A 55 -13.54 -9.12 -15.45
C SER A 55 -12.74 -8.06 -14.67
N PRO A 56 -13.35 -7.42 -13.65
CA PRO A 56 -12.66 -6.47 -12.79
C PRO A 56 -11.40 -7.04 -12.13
N GLU A 57 -11.44 -8.30 -11.68
CA GLU A 57 -10.28 -8.95 -11.05
C GLU A 57 -9.11 -9.12 -12.04
N GLN A 58 -9.39 -9.53 -13.28
CA GLN A 58 -8.36 -9.59 -14.32
C GLN A 58 -7.81 -8.20 -14.66
N ALA A 59 -8.67 -7.18 -14.67
CA ALA A 59 -8.26 -5.80 -14.94
C ALA A 59 -7.32 -5.28 -13.85
N LYS A 60 -7.69 -5.46 -12.58
CA LYS A 60 -6.83 -5.14 -11.42
C LYS A 60 -5.49 -5.85 -11.52
N LYS A 61 -5.50 -7.16 -11.79
CA LYS A 61 -4.26 -7.94 -11.96
C LYS A 61 -3.40 -7.41 -13.11
N SER A 62 -4.00 -7.09 -14.26
CA SER A 62 -3.31 -6.54 -15.42
C SER A 62 -2.64 -5.20 -15.09
N ILE A 63 -3.34 -4.29 -14.40
CA ILE A 63 -2.77 -3.01 -13.95
C ILE A 63 -1.56 -3.26 -13.03
N LEU A 64 -1.72 -4.13 -12.02
CA LEU A 64 -0.65 -4.41 -11.06
C LEU A 64 0.56 -5.04 -11.74
N GLN A 65 0.36 -5.95 -12.70
CA GLN A 65 1.43 -6.56 -13.48
C GLN A 65 2.15 -5.55 -14.39
N SER A 66 1.41 -4.68 -15.07
CA SER A 66 2.02 -3.62 -15.90
C SER A 66 2.90 -2.69 -15.08
N LEU A 67 2.56 -2.43 -13.81
CA LEU A 67 3.32 -1.53 -12.93
C LEU A 67 4.51 -2.22 -12.23
N GLN A 68 4.65 -3.55 -12.32
CA GLN A 68 5.77 -4.25 -11.71
C GLN A 68 7.09 -3.92 -12.41
N GLY A 69 8.08 -3.44 -11.65
CA GLY A 69 9.43 -3.18 -12.17
C GLY A 69 9.59 -1.89 -12.98
N VAL A 70 8.52 -1.09 -13.13
CA VAL A 70 8.57 0.21 -13.78
C VAL A 70 9.31 1.21 -12.89
N LYS A 71 10.32 1.88 -13.46
CA LYS A 71 11.02 2.99 -12.79
C LYS A 71 10.22 4.28 -12.91
N GLY A 72 10.05 4.97 -11.79
CA GLY A 72 9.24 6.18 -11.65
C GLY A 72 7.74 5.92 -11.56
N ARG A 73 6.99 6.97 -11.18
CA ARG A 73 5.53 6.98 -11.25
C ARG A 73 5.09 7.78 -12.49
N GLY A 74 4.64 7.06 -13.51
CA GLY A 74 4.15 7.64 -14.77
C GLY A 74 4.23 6.67 -15.95
N LYS A 75 3.71 7.08 -17.11
CA LYS A 75 3.67 6.26 -18.35
C LYS A 75 5.05 6.06 -18.99
N SER A 76 6.05 6.86 -18.63
CA SER A 76 7.36 6.90 -19.30
C SER A 76 8.18 5.62 -19.18
N GLY A 77 7.87 4.74 -18.22
CA GLY A 77 8.56 3.46 -18.05
C GLY A 77 7.79 2.25 -18.58
N LEU A 78 6.66 2.46 -19.25
CA LEU A 78 5.85 1.41 -19.87
C LEU A 78 6.08 1.42 -21.40
N ASP A 79 6.24 0.25 -22.00
CA ASP A 79 6.22 0.13 -23.47
C ASP A 79 4.80 0.31 -24.03
N GLN A 80 4.67 0.46 -25.35
CA GLN A 80 3.37 0.73 -25.98
C GLN A 80 2.34 -0.39 -25.72
N GLN A 81 2.78 -1.65 -25.72
CA GLN A 81 1.88 -2.78 -25.49
C GLN A 81 1.41 -2.81 -24.03
N GLN A 82 2.29 -2.54 -23.08
CA GLN A 82 1.97 -2.40 -21.66
C GLN A 82 1.04 -1.21 -21.40
N LEU A 83 1.24 -0.10 -22.13
CA LEU A 83 0.37 1.08 -22.06
C LEU A 83 -1.04 0.77 -22.55
N ASP A 84 -1.16 0.11 -23.70
CA ASP A 84 -2.47 -0.26 -24.27
C ASP A 84 -3.20 -1.23 -23.33
N ALA A 85 -2.50 -2.24 -22.79
CA ALA A 85 -3.06 -3.17 -21.81
C ALA A 85 -3.46 -2.48 -20.50
N PHE A 86 -2.64 -1.54 -20.01
CA PHE A 86 -2.93 -0.75 -18.82
C PHE A 86 -4.16 0.13 -19.01
N ASP A 87 -4.23 0.87 -20.13
CA ASP A 87 -5.35 1.78 -20.42
C ASP A 87 -6.66 1.00 -20.65
N ALA A 88 -6.60 -0.15 -21.32
CA ALA A 88 -7.75 -1.05 -21.46
C ALA A 88 -8.26 -1.57 -20.11
N ALA A 89 -7.35 -2.00 -19.23
CA ALA A 89 -7.72 -2.48 -17.90
C ALA A 89 -8.30 -1.37 -17.01
N VAL A 90 -7.75 -0.15 -17.08
CA VAL A 90 -8.31 1.03 -16.40
C VAL A 90 -9.74 1.29 -16.89
N ALA A 91 -9.99 1.25 -18.20
CA ALA A 91 -11.32 1.47 -18.76
C ALA A 91 -12.34 0.45 -18.27
N VAL A 92 -11.96 -0.84 -18.18
CA VAL A 92 -12.82 -1.89 -17.61
C VAL A 92 -13.21 -1.59 -16.17
N LEU A 93 -12.24 -1.19 -15.32
CA LEU A 93 -12.52 -0.87 -13.92
C LEU A 93 -13.37 0.41 -13.76
N GLU A 94 -13.12 1.45 -14.55
CA GLU A 94 -13.91 2.69 -14.47
C GLU A 94 -15.35 2.51 -15.01
N GLU A 95 -15.58 1.55 -15.89
CA GLU A 95 -16.91 1.21 -16.36
C GLU A 95 -17.68 0.38 -15.33
N ASP A 96 -17.01 -0.58 -14.67
CA ASP A 96 -17.58 -1.33 -13.54
C ASP A 96 -17.92 -0.42 -12.36
N GLY A 97 -17.01 0.51 -12.03
CA GLY A 97 -17.16 1.48 -10.96
C GLY A 97 -16.94 0.92 -9.54
N GLY A 98 -16.85 -0.40 -9.38
CA GLY A 98 -16.64 -1.07 -8.11
C GLY A 98 -17.76 -0.82 -7.09
N LEU A 99 -17.37 -0.61 -5.83
CA LEU A 99 -18.28 -0.35 -4.73
C LEU A 99 -19.13 0.91 -4.99
N LYS A 100 -20.46 0.78 -4.85
CA LYS A 100 -21.38 1.93 -4.98
C LYS A 100 -21.24 2.88 -3.79
N ALA A 101 -21.39 4.17 -4.05
CA ALA A 101 -21.28 5.24 -3.06
C ALA A 101 -20.00 5.15 -2.19
N PRO A 102 -18.79 5.07 -2.79
CA PRO A 102 -17.54 4.87 -2.08
C PRO A 102 -17.26 5.93 -1.00
N THR A 103 -17.72 7.18 -1.17
CA THR A 103 -17.50 8.23 -0.15
C THR A 103 -18.32 8.04 1.13
N ARG A 104 -19.26 7.08 1.14
CA ARG A 104 -20.04 6.69 2.33
C ARG A 104 -19.51 5.42 3.00
N SER A 105 -18.50 4.79 2.41
CA SER A 105 -17.97 3.51 2.88
C SER A 105 -16.74 3.72 3.76
N GLY A 106 -16.70 3.04 4.90
CA GLY A 106 -15.50 2.97 5.75
C GLY A 106 -14.31 2.30 5.04
N LEU A 107 -14.52 1.60 3.92
CA LEU A 107 -13.43 1.06 3.12
C LEU A 107 -12.58 2.15 2.43
N LEU A 108 -13.14 3.35 2.23
CA LEU A 108 -12.40 4.46 1.62
C LEU A 108 -11.44 5.14 2.62
N GLU A 109 -11.86 5.21 3.89
CA GLU A 109 -11.07 5.78 5.00
C GLU A 109 -9.81 4.96 5.23
N GLY A 110 -8.65 5.62 5.33
CA GLY A 110 -7.36 5.03 5.65
C GLY A 110 -6.24 5.58 4.78
N ARG A 111 -5.05 4.99 4.90
CA ARG A 111 -3.86 5.36 4.13
C ARG A 111 -3.76 4.53 2.85
N TRP A 112 -3.45 5.20 1.75
CA TRP A 112 -3.36 4.59 0.43
C TRP A 112 -2.03 4.92 -0.21
N ARG A 113 -1.30 3.89 -0.65
CA ARG A 113 -0.04 4.03 -1.37
C ARG A 113 -0.29 4.29 -2.85
N LEU A 114 0.32 5.34 -3.39
CA LEU A 114 0.27 5.68 -4.80
C LEU A 114 1.23 4.78 -5.60
N LEU A 115 0.67 3.93 -6.46
CA LEU A 115 1.43 3.09 -7.37
C LEU A 115 1.73 3.82 -8.68
N TYR A 116 0.75 4.54 -9.21
CA TYR A 116 0.89 5.25 -10.48
C TYR A 116 0.08 6.55 -10.46
N THR A 117 0.62 7.57 -11.11
CA THR A 117 -0.14 8.77 -11.47
C THR A 117 0.17 9.19 -12.89
N SER A 118 -0.86 9.57 -13.65
CA SER A 118 -0.62 10.21 -14.95
C SER A 118 -0.09 11.64 -14.74
N ARG A 119 0.77 12.10 -15.65
CA ARG A 119 1.23 13.50 -15.66
C ARG A 119 0.59 14.18 -16.87
N PRO A 120 -0.60 14.76 -16.75
CA PRO A 120 -0.98 15.79 -17.72
C PRO A 120 0.08 16.89 -17.64
N GLY A 121 0.43 17.56 -18.74
CA GLY A 121 1.47 18.62 -18.82
C GLY A 121 1.22 19.87 -17.94
N THR A 122 0.31 19.76 -16.97
CA THR A 122 -0.19 20.76 -16.02
C THR A 122 0.06 20.38 -14.55
N ALA A 123 0.84 19.32 -14.29
CA ALA A 123 1.19 18.88 -12.94
C ALA A 123 1.97 19.95 -12.17
N SER A 124 1.64 20.14 -10.88
CA SER A 124 2.30 21.13 -10.01
C SER A 124 3.81 20.84 -9.86
N PRO A 125 4.66 21.83 -9.53
CA PRO A 125 6.10 21.62 -9.34
C PRO A 125 6.43 20.46 -8.37
N ILE A 126 5.70 20.33 -7.26
CA ILE A 126 5.86 19.23 -6.29
C ILE A 126 5.58 17.88 -6.94
N GLN A 127 4.53 17.80 -7.76
CA GLN A 127 4.20 16.59 -8.52
C GLN A 127 5.26 16.27 -9.58
N GLN A 128 5.98 17.26 -10.10
CA GLN A 128 7.08 17.02 -11.03
C GLN A 128 8.36 16.56 -10.31
N THR A 129 8.67 17.16 -9.15
CA THR A 129 9.91 16.90 -8.40
C THR A 129 9.89 15.58 -7.62
N PHE A 130 8.79 15.25 -6.93
CA PHE A 130 8.80 14.13 -5.96
C PHE A 130 8.19 12.83 -6.49
N VAL A 131 7.32 12.90 -7.49
CA VAL A 131 6.65 11.72 -8.06
C VAL A 131 7.57 10.99 -9.05
N GLY A 132 8.60 11.67 -9.56
CA GLY A 132 9.58 11.09 -10.48
C GLY A 132 10.77 10.40 -9.82
N VAL A 133 10.89 10.46 -8.48
CA VAL A 133 12.00 9.85 -7.74
C VAL A 133 11.51 8.58 -7.04
N ASP A 134 12.06 7.43 -7.46
CA ASP A 134 11.70 6.11 -6.90
C ASP A 134 12.01 5.97 -5.41
N ALA A 135 12.93 6.78 -4.89
CA ALA A 135 13.34 6.74 -3.49
C ALA A 135 12.24 7.20 -2.51
N PHE A 136 11.27 8.00 -2.94
CA PHE A 136 10.21 8.52 -2.07
C PHE A 136 8.97 7.70 -2.19
N THR A 137 8.24 7.42 -1.10
CA THR A 137 6.92 6.79 -1.17
C THR A 137 5.82 7.83 -1.00
N VAL A 138 4.85 7.83 -1.93
CA VAL A 138 3.74 8.79 -1.90
C VAL A 138 2.48 8.09 -1.40
N TYR A 139 1.80 8.72 -0.46
CA TYR A 139 0.55 8.25 0.11
C TYR A 139 -0.53 9.31 -0.02
N GLN A 140 -1.78 8.85 -0.08
CA GLN A 140 -2.97 9.65 0.13
C GLN A 140 -3.76 9.03 1.28
N GLU A 141 -3.94 9.77 2.35
CA GLU A 141 -4.69 9.35 3.53
C GLU A 141 -6.03 10.08 3.54
N ILE A 142 -7.12 9.35 3.72
CA ILE A 142 -8.47 9.89 3.87
C ILE A 142 -8.93 9.54 5.27
N LEU A 143 -9.34 10.52 6.05
CA LEU A 143 -9.81 10.34 7.43
C LEU A 143 -11.23 10.88 7.55
N ASP A 144 -12.10 10.14 8.24
CA ASP A 144 -13.39 10.64 8.69
C ASP A 144 -13.26 11.06 10.16
N THR A 145 -13.14 12.37 10.40
CA THR A 145 -13.00 12.91 11.75
C THR A 145 -14.33 13.46 12.24
N GLU A 146 -14.43 13.71 13.55
CA GLU A 146 -15.60 14.39 14.14
C GLU A 146 -15.89 15.73 13.45
N THR A 147 -14.85 16.44 13.03
CA THR A 147 -14.95 17.77 12.39
C THR A 147 -15.17 17.73 10.89
N GLY A 148 -15.11 16.55 10.24
CA GLY A 148 -15.31 16.40 8.81
C GLY A 148 -14.28 15.48 8.13
N ILE A 149 -14.30 15.45 6.80
CA ILE A 149 -13.36 14.64 6.03
C ILE A 149 -12.02 15.36 5.92
N ARG A 150 -10.91 14.64 6.06
CA ARG A 150 -9.55 15.14 5.78
C ARG A 150 -8.90 14.32 4.68
N ILE A 151 -8.26 15.00 3.73
CA ILE A 151 -7.43 14.37 2.70
C ILE A 151 -5.99 14.84 2.87
N ASN A 152 -5.09 13.91 3.14
CA ASN A 152 -3.68 14.19 3.36
C ASN A 152 -2.84 13.54 2.26
N ASN A 153 -2.14 14.35 1.47
CA ASN A 153 -1.13 13.86 0.55
C ASN A 153 0.22 13.86 1.28
N ILE A 154 0.86 12.71 1.37
CA ILE A 154 2.09 12.50 2.14
C ILE A 154 3.18 12.03 1.19
N VAL A 155 4.29 12.77 1.16
CA VAL A 155 5.54 12.31 0.52
C VAL A 155 6.47 11.86 1.63
N SER A 156 6.70 10.56 1.74
CA SER A 156 7.65 9.98 2.69
C SER A 156 9.05 9.96 2.08
N PHE A 157 10.00 10.57 2.80
CA PHE A 157 11.43 10.59 2.47
C PHE A 157 12.18 9.41 3.11
N GLY A 158 11.44 8.46 3.70
CA GLY A 158 11.99 7.32 4.42
C GLY A 158 11.99 7.52 5.95
N PRO A 159 12.06 6.41 6.72
CA PRO A 159 11.86 6.41 8.16
C PRO A 159 12.95 7.19 8.94
N ALA A 160 14.14 7.36 8.36
CA ALA A 160 15.23 8.12 8.98
C ALA A 160 15.14 9.63 8.72
N VAL A 161 14.48 10.05 7.64
CA VAL A 161 14.45 11.46 7.19
C VAL A 161 13.17 12.13 7.66
N GLY A 162 12.02 11.56 7.35
CA GLY A 162 10.72 12.18 7.65
C GLY A 162 9.80 12.24 6.43
N GLN A 163 8.92 13.25 6.42
CA GLN A 163 7.86 13.37 5.42
C GLN A 163 7.45 14.82 5.15
N LEU A 164 6.89 15.08 3.97
CA LEU A 164 6.07 16.25 3.68
C LEU A 164 4.60 15.83 3.73
N LYS A 165 3.80 16.46 4.58
CA LYS A 165 2.35 16.26 4.67
C LYS A 165 1.64 17.52 4.18
N VAL A 166 0.79 17.37 3.17
CA VAL A 166 -0.09 18.42 2.63
C VAL A 166 -1.52 18.00 2.94
N GLU A 167 -2.26 18.83 3.65
CA GLU A 167 -3.58 18.47 4.16
C GLU A 167 -4.66 19.36 3.55
N ALA A 168 -5.85 18.78 3.43
CA ALA A 168 -7.04 19.44 2.91
C ALA A 168 -8.28 19.04 3.70
N GLU A 169 -9.22 19.98 3.81
CA GLU A 169 -10.59 19.72 4.24
C GLU A 169 -11.38 19.15 3.08
N GLY A 170 -12.17 18.11 3.34
CA GLY A 170 -12.99 17.42 2.36
C GLY A 170 -14.47 17.78 2.48
N ASP A 171 -15.14 17.79 1.35
CA ASP A 171 -16.57 18.03 1.16
C ASP A 171 -17.15 16.89 0.31
N THR A 172 -18.08 16.14 0.88
CA THR A 172 -18.79 15.04 0.20
C THR A 172 -20.30 15.22 0.34
N ASP A 173 -21.05 14.52 -0.50
CA ASP A 173 -22.53 14.54 -0.46
C ASP A 173 -23.12 14.13 0.90
N SER A 174 -22.39 13.34 1.71
CA SER A 174 -22.81 12.88 3.03
C SER A 174 -22.15 13.61 4.20
N ARG A 175 -21.02 14.28 3.96
CA ARG A 175 -20.26 15.07 4.94
C ARG A 175 -19.87 16.41 4.29
N PRO A 176 -20.84 17.34 4.12
CA PRO A 176 -20.59 18.60 3.46
C PRO A 176 -19.69 19.51 4.32
N LEU A 177 -18.83 20.29 3.68
CA LEU A 177 -18.01 21.29 4.34
C LEU A 177 -18.76 22.63 4.39
N PRO A 178 -19.12 23.16 5.59
CA PRO A 178 -19.89 24.40 5.69
C PRO A 178 -19.23 25.57 4.95
N GLY A 179 -20.00 26.24 4.10
CA GLY A 179 -19.52 27.38 3.31
C GLY A 179 -18.62 27.01 2.11
N PHE A 180 -18.38 25.72 1.87
CA PHE A 180 -17.60 25.29 0.71
C PHE A 180 -18.37 25.52 -0.59
N THR A 181 -17.66 26.08 -1.56
CA THR A 181 -18.16 26.30 -2.91
C THR A 181 -17.17 25.70 -3.90
N PRO A 182 -17.59 24.71 -4.71
CA PRO A 182 -16.74 24.16 -5.75
C PRO A 182 -16.27 25.25 -6.71
N ARG A 183 -15.01 25.15 -7.10
CA ARG A 183 -14.41 26.07 -8.06
C ARG A 183 -15.16 26.04 -9.41
N LYS A 184 -15.54 27.21 -9.92
CA LYS A 184 -16.28 27.34 -11.20
C LYS A 184 -15.41 27.70 -12.42
N GLY A 185 -14.18 28.21 -12.21
CA GLY A 185 -13.31 28.74 -13.27
C GLY A 185 -12.09 27.88 -13.62
N LYS A 186 -11.48 28.13 -14.78
CA LYS A 186 -10.17 27.56 -15.15
C LYS A 186 -9.09 28.12 -14.21
N GLY A 187 -8.19 27.24 -13.75
CA GLY A 187 -6.93 27.53 -13.03
C GLY A 187 -6.23 28.83 -13.43
N PHE A 188 -5.40 29.38 -12.55
CA PHE A 188 -4.31 30.25 -13.02
C PHE A 188 -3.55 29.55 -14.16
N PRO A 189 -3.14 30.27 -15.22
CA PRO A 189 -2.50 29.68 -16.40
C PRO A 189 -1.30 28.79 -16.07
N LEU A 190 -0.54 29.13 -15.02
CA LEU A 190 0.65 28.41 -14.57
C LEU A 190 0.35 27.12 -13.78
N LEU A 191 -0.85 26.99 -13.21
CA LEU A 191 -1.26 25.85 -12.37
C LEU A 191 -2.13 24.84 -13.13
N GLY A 192 -2.42 25.09 -14.41
CA GLY A 192 -3.12 24.16 -15.28
C GLY A 192 -4.65 24.29 -15.27
N LYS A 193 -5.30 23.71 -16.29
CA LYS A 193 -6.77 23.76 -16.43
C LYS A 193 -7.44 22.78 -15.46
N SER A 194 -8.17 23.30 -14.48
CA SER A 194 -9.13 22.53 -13.67
C SER A 194 -10.42 22.30 -14.47
N SER A 195 -10.92 21.07 -14.43
CA SER A 195 -12.25 20.72 -14.90
C SER A 195 -13.30 21.08 -13.85
N SER A 196 -14.48 21.53 -14.29
CA SER A 196 -15.65 21.80 -13.46
C SER A 196 -16.80 20.81 -13.72
N LYS A 197 -16.52 19.71 -14.43
CA LYS A 197 -17.53 18.68 -14.73
C LYS A 197 -18.07 18.06 -13.43
N PRO A 198 -19.38 17.87 -13.29
CA PRO A 198 -19.96 17.15 -12.14
C PRO A 198 -19.52 15.68 -12.13
N PRO A 199 -19.62 14.98 -10.98
CA PRO A 199 -19.31 13.55 -10.91
C PRO A 199 -20.31 12.71 -11.72
N LYS A 200 -19.91 11.50 -12.14
CA LYS A 200 -20.73 10.56 -12.94
C LYS A 200 -22.01 10.15 -12.19
N ALA A 201 -21.95 10.10 -10.85
CA ALA A 201 -23.06 9.78 -9.97
C ALA A 201 -22.84 10.40 -8.58
N LYS A 202 -23.88 10.32 -7.74
CA LYS A 202 -23.83 10.72 -6.33
C LYS A 202 -22.80 9.87 -5.56
N ASP A 203 -22.22 10.44 -4.51
CA ASP A 203 -21.33 9.78 -3.54
C ASP A 203 -20.03 9.22 -4.18
N LEU A 204 -19.60 9.77 -5.32
CA LEU A 204 -18.34 9.44 -5.98
C LEU A 204 -17.21 10.45 -5.72
N ARG A 205 -17.58 11.70 -5.37
CA ARG A 205 -16.64 12.82 -5.34
C ARG A 205 -16.34 13.26 -3.92
N ILE A 206 -15.06 13.55 -3.71
CA ILE A 206 -14.61 14.38 -2.59
C ILE A 206 -14.11 15.69 -3.20
N ASN A 207 -14.84 16.79 -2.97
CA ASN A 207 -14.27 18.11 -3.17
C ASN A 207 -13.32 18.40 -2.00
N PHE A 208 -12.30 19.20 -2.21
CA PHE A 208 -11.36 19.51 -1.14
C PHE A 208 -10.78 20.91 -1.26
N GLN A 209 -10.28 21.43 -0.14
CA GLN A 209 -9.53 22.68 -0.06
C GLN A 209 -8.26 22.47 0.76
N PHE A 210 -7.08 22.68 0.16
CA PHE A 210 -5.83 22.64 0.91
C PHE A 210 -5.77 23.79 1.92
N ASP A 211 -5.47 23.46 3.17
CA ASP A 211 -5.46 24.42 4.28
C ASP A 211 -4.08 24.53 4.95
N ARG A 212 -3.27 23.47 4.93
CA ARG A 212 -1.93 23.45 5.54
C ARG A 212 -1.00 22.46 4.87
N ALA A 213 0.30 22.71 5.03
CA ALA A 213 1.34 21.76 4.70
C ALA A 213 2.56 21.97 5.61
N ALA A 214 3.25 20.89 5.95
CA ALA A 214 4.44 20.93 6.77
C ALA A 214 5.40 19.78 6.45
N PHE A 215 6.69 20.06 6.58
CA PHE A 215 7.71 19.05 6.71
C PHE A 215 7.80 18.58 8.16
N ASP A 216 7.82 17.28 8.33
CA ASP A 216 8.01 16.58 9.60
C ASP A 216 9.30 15.77 9.48
N PHE A 217 10.41 16.38 9.90
CA PHE A 217 11.75 15.79 9.86
C PHE A 217 12.04 15.08 11.17
N LYS A 218 12.51 13.83 11.10
CA LYS A 218 12.77 13.02 12.31
C LYS A 218 13.90 13.55 13.19
N LEU A 219 14.79 14.37 12.63
CA LEU A 219 15.89 15.00 13.36
C LEU A 219 15.44 16.22 14.19
N LEU A 220 14.27 16.81 13.88
CA LEU A 220 13.79 18.03 14.51
C LEU A 220 12.66 17.73 15.50
N PRO A 221 12.62 18.38 16.67
CA PRO A 221 11.52 18.22 17.63
C PRO A 221 10.25 18.99 17.24
N PHE A 222 10.26 19.70 16.10
CA PHE A 222 9.14 20.50 15.61
C PHE A 222 8.95 20.33 14.10
N LYS A 223 7.73 20.63 13.62
CA LYS A 223 7.39 20.63 12.19
C LYS A 223 7.78 21.94 11.54
N VAL A 224 8.33 21.88 10.34
CA VAL A 224 8.68 23.06 9.54
C VAL A 224 7.53 23.38 8.59
N PRO A 225 6.87 24.53 8.69
CA PRO A 225 5.74 24.87 7.81
C PRO A 225 6.20 24.96 6.35
N TYR A 226 5.39 24.42 5.43
CA TYR A 226 5.64 24.56 4.00
C TYR A 226 5.26 25.98 3.56
N PRO A 227 6.12 26.71 2.82
CA PRO A 227 5.93 28.13 2.52
C PRO A 227 4.91 28.37 1.39
N VAL A 228 3.71 27.80 1.52
CA VAL A 228 2.57 28.07 0.63
C VAL A 228 1.49 28.79 1.43
N PRO A 229 1.20 30.06 1.12
CA PRO A 229 0.13 30.79 1.78
C PRO A 229 -1.25 30.35 1.27
N PHE A 230 -1.74 29.18 1.68
CA PHE A 230 -3.02 28.62 1.21
C PHE A 230 -4.19 29.61 1.35
N LYS A 231 -4.20 30.43 2.40
CA LYS A 231 -5.22 31.47 2.65
C LYS A 231 -5.26 32.56 1.56
N LEU A 232 -4.14 32.85 0.90
CA LEU A 232 -4.03 33.86 -0.15
C LEU A 232 -4.40 33.33 -1.55
N PHE A 233 -4.44 32.01 -1.72
CA PHE A 233 -4.66 31.36 -3.02
C PHE A 233 -6.15 31.10 -3.35
N GLY A 234 -7.07 31.36 -2.42
CA GLY A 234 -8.52 31.27 -2.65
C GLY A 234 -8.93 29.97 -3.33
N ASP A 235 -9.60 30.07 -4.49
CA ASP A 235 -10.09 28.91 -5.25
C ASP A 235 -9.00 28.02 -5.85
N GLU A 236 -7.72 28.43 -5.86
CA GLU A 236 -6.61 27.62 -6.39
C GLU A 236 -6.21 26.47 -5.47
N THR A 237 -6.53 26.58 -4.18
CA THR A 237 -6.34 25.48 -3.23
C THR A 237 -7.47 24.47 -3.29
N LYS A 238 -8.54 24.78 -4.03
CA LYS A 238 -9.69 23.91 -4.20
C LYS A 238 -9.49 22.93 -5.35
N GLY A 239 -9.92 21.70 -5.13
CA GLY A 239 -9.94 20.66 -6.15
C GLY A 239 -11.05 19.66 -5.89
N TRP A 240 -11.07 18.64 -6.73
CA TRP A 240 -11.93 17.49 -6.53
C TRP A 240 -11.21 16.22 -6.92
N LEU A 241 -11.62 15.13 -6.28
CA LEU A 241 -11.17 13.77 -6.51
C LEU A 241 -12.40 12.88 -6.70
N ASP A 242 -12.57 12.34 -7.90
CA ASP A 242 -13.58 11.33 -8.19
C ASP A 242 -12.98 9.95 -7.91
N ILE A 243 -13.66 9.15 -7.09
CA ILE A 243 -13.37 7.74 -6.90
C ILE A 243 -14.07 6.99 -8.03
N THR A 244 -13.33 6.67 -9.09
CA THR A 244 -13.88 6.05 -10.31
C THR A 244 -13.96 4.54 -10.23
N TYR A 245 -13.20 3.93 -9.32
CA TYR A 245 -13.32 2.52 -8.94
C TYR A 245 -12.81 2.34 -7.51
N LEU A 246 -13.59 1.67 -6.65
CA LEU A 246 -13.13 1.17 -5.36
C LEU A 246 -13.39 -0.33 -5.29
N ASP A 247 -12.32 -1.10 -5.08
CA ASP A 247 -12.39 -2.54 -4.90
C ASP A 247 -13.34 -2.90 -3.74
N PRO A 248 -14.24 -3.91 -3.89
CA PRO A 248 -15.17 -4.29 -2.83
C PRO A 248 -14.52 -4.73 -1.51
N ARG A 249 -13.23 -5.09 -1.51
CA ARG A 249 -12.45 -5.43 -0.31
C ARG A 249 -11.68 -4.23 0.26
N GLY A 250 -11.70 -3.08 -0.41
CA GLY A 250 -10.99 -1.87 0.03
C GLY A 250 -9.48 -1.91 -0.17
N GLU A 251 -8.98 -2.81 -1.02
CA GLU A 251 -7.53 -3.02 -1.22
C GLU A 251 -6.93 -2.16 -2.35
N PHE A 252 -7.76 -1.73 -3.31
CA PHE A 252 -7.33 -1.06 -4.53
C PHE A 252 -8.36 -0.01 -4.94
N ARG A 253 -7.89 1.14 -5.45
CA ARG A 253 -8.77 2.16 -6.02
C ARG A 253 -8.16 2.89 -7.20
N LEU A 254 -9.04 3.32 -8.09
CA LEU A 254 -8.75 4.31 -9.12
C LEU A 254 -9.40 5.63 -8.73
N SER A 255 -8.70 6.73 -9.00
CA SER A 255 -9.27 8.06 -8.79
C SER A 255 -8.86 9.03 -9.89
N ARG A 256 -9.74 9.97 -10.22
CA ARG A 256 -9.50 11.05 -11.18
C ARG A 256 -9.50 12.39 -10.47
N GLY A 257 -8.44 13.16 -10.65
CA GLY A 257 -8.34 14.53 -10.13
C GLY A 257 -8.89 15.57 -11.10
N ASN A 258 -9.17 16.76 -10.58
CA ASN A 258 -9.69 17.89 -11.34
C ASN A 258 -8.85 18.34 -12.55
N LYS A 259 -7.58 17.97 -12.63
CA LYS A 259 -6.70 18.26 -13.77
C LYS A 259 -6.60 17.12 -14.79
N GLY A 260 -7.48 16.11 -14.71
CA GLY A 260 -7.44 14.92 -15.57
C GLY A 260 -6.42 13.86 -15.14
N THR A 261 -5.80 14.04 -13.97
CA THR A 261 -4.83 13.09 -13.40
C THR A 261 -5.53 11.80 -13.00
N LEU A 262 -5.03 10.66 -13.48
CA LEU A 262 -5.39 9.34 -12.98
C LEU A 262 -4.45 8.98 -11.83
N PHE A 263 -5.00 8.49 -10.73
CA PHE A 263 -4.26 7.91 -9.62
C PHE A 263 -4.66 6.44 -9.48
N VAL A 264 -3.64 5.57 -9.42
CA VAL A 264 -3.80 4.15 -9.08
C VAL A 264 -3.23 3.96 -7.69
N LEU A 265 -4.07 3.57 -6.74
CA LEU A 265 -3.68 3.41 -5.35
C LEU A 265 -4.00 2.01 -4.82
N THR A 266 -3.16 1.55 -3.91
CA THR A 266 -3.41 0.36 -3.10
C THR A 266 -3.48 0.75 -1.64
N ARG A 267 -4.22 -0.02 -0.84
CA ARG A 267 -4.28 0.18 0.59
C ARG A 267 -2.88 0.06 1.19
N ASP A 268 -2.45 1.09 1.92
CA ASP A 268 -1.23 1.02 2.74
C ASP A 268 -1.60 0.36 4.06
N GLU A 269 -1.67 -0.97 4.03
CA GLU A 269 -1.99 -1.74 5.21
C GLU A 269 -0.72 -1.90 6.07
N PRO A 270 -0.75 -1.57 7.38
CA PRO A 270 0.43 -1.69 8.24
C PRO A 270 1.04 -3.08 8.19
N ALA A 271 2.36 -3.18 8.31
CA ALA A 271 3.08 -4.46 8.23
C ALA A 271 2.52 -5.50 9.20
N LYS A 272 2.11 -5.07 10.41
CA LYS A 272 1.44 -5.89 11.42
C LYS A 272 0.12 -6.49 10.91
N ALA A 273 -0.76 -5.69 10.33
CA ALA A 273 -2.04 -6.16 9.82
C ALA A 273 -1.85 -7.15 8.65
N ARG A 274 -0.93 -6.84 7.72
CA ARG A 274 -0.55 -7.76 6.65
C ARG A 274 0.03 -9.08 7.18
N LEU A 275 0.85 -9.03 8.23
CA LEU A 275 1.40 -10.22 8.88
C LEU A 275 0.27 -11.08 9.44
N LEU A 276 -0.65 -10.50 10.21
CA LEU A 276 -1.78 -11.23 10.80
C LEU A 276 -2.70 -11.85 9.73
N ALA A 277 -2.93 -11.15 8.62
CA ALA A 277 -3.68 -11.66 7.48
C ALA A 277 -2.94 -12.84 6.82
N ALA A 278 -1.63 -12.71 6.59
CA ALA A 278 -0.80 -13.76 6.00
C ALA A 278 -0.74 -15.02 6.87
N LEU A 279 -0.72 -14.88 8.20
CA LEU A 279 -0.79 -16.01 9.12
C LEU A 279 -2.15 -16.71 9.08
N SER A 280 -3.24 -15.94 8.96
CA SER A 280 -4.61 -16.46 8.93
C SER A 280 -4.90 -17.20 7.62
N SER A 281 -4.38 -16.73 6.49
CA SER A 281 -4.52 -17.36 5.17
C SER A 281 -3.49 -18.47 4.89
N ARG A 282 -2.60 -18.76 5.84
CA ARG A 282 -1.50 -19.74 5.70
C ARG A 282 -0.63 -19.47 4.46
N SER A 283 -0.26 -18.21 4.26
CA SER A 283 0.65 -17.76 3.20
C SER A 283 2.01 -18.47 3.25
N LYS A 284 2.76 -18.40 2.14
CA LYS A 284 4.12 -18.95 2.04
C LYS A 284 5.04 -18.32 3.09
N ASN A 285 5.92 -19.11 3.69
CA ASN A 285 6.90 -18.64 4.69
C ASN A 285 7.72 -17.44 4.21
N THR A 286 8.04 -17.35 2.91
CA THR A 286 8.78 -16.21 2.32
C THR A 286 8.09 -14.87 2.55
N GLU A 287 6.76 -14.83 2.47
CA GLU A 287 6.00 -13.60 2.71
C GLU A 287 5.98 -13.24 4.20
N VAL A 288 5.84 -14.26 5.06
CA VAL A 288 5.89 -14.08 6.52
C VAL A 288 7.23 -13.47 6.94
N TYR A 289 8.35 -13.98 6.45
CA TYR A 289 9.68 -13.41 6.77
C TYR A 289 9.83 -11.96 6.32
N LYS A 290 9.41 -11.64 5.09
CA LYS A 290 9.46 -10.26 4.58
C LYS A 290 8.67 -9.29 5.46
N LEU A 291 7.49 -9.71 5.94
CA LEU A 291 6.65 -8.89 6.82
C LEU A 291 7.23 -8.76 8.23
N ILE A 292 7.92 -9.79 8.75
CA ILE A 292 8.70 -9.68 9.99
C ILE A 292 9.80 -8.63 9.81
N ASP A 293 10.60 -8.72 8.75
CA ASP A 293 11.71 -7.78 8.51
C ASP A 293 11.21 -6.34 8.39
N GLU A 294 10.09 -6.14 7.70
CA GLU A 294 9.45 -4.83 7.58
C GLU A 294 8.97 -4.29 8.94
N LEU A 295 8.34 -5.14 9.76
CA LEU A 295 7.85 -4.74 11.08
C LEU A 295 9.00 -4.43 12.05
N VAL A 296 10.08 -5.21 12.04
CA VAL A 296 11.29 -4.96 12.84
C VAL A 296 11.94 -3.63 12.43
N ALA A 297 11.95 -3.30 11.13
CA ALA A 297 12.50 -2.04 10.62
C ALA A 297 11.64 -0.80 10.92
N SER A 298 10.35 -0.96 11.22
CA SER A 298 9.39 0.13 11.43
C SER A 298 9.66 1.00 12.66
N LYS A 299 10.45 0.49 13.62
CA LYS A 299 10.66 1.08 14.96
C LYS A 299 9.38 1.25 15.79
N GLU A 300 8.30 0.55 15.44
CA GLU A 300 7.04 0.54 16.20
C GLU A 300 7.13 -0.33 17.47
N SER A 301 8.14 -1.19 17.58
CA SER A 301 8.35 -2.02 18.78
C SER A 301 8.71 -1.16 20.00
N ILE A 302 8.26 -1.61 21.17
CA ILE A 302 8.70 -1.08 22.45
C ILE A 302 10.21 -1.28 22.64
N VAL A 303 10.83 -0.32 23.31
CA VAL A 303 12.26 -0.29 23.65
C VAL A 303 12.55 -1.25 24.80
N ARG A 304 13.54 -2.13 24.62
CA ARG A 304 13.97 -3.17 25.58
C ARG A 304 12.86 -4.15 25.98
N PRO A 305 12.30 -4.94 25.03
CA PRO A 305 11.16 -5.82 25.29
C PRO A 305 11.35 -6.79 26.45
N ALA A 306 12.55 -7.36 26.65
CA ALA A 306 12.77 -8.42 27.65
C ALA A 306 12.56 -7.98 29.11
N VAL A 307 12.58 -6.67 29.38
CA VAL A 307 12.35 -6.08 30.72
C VAL A 307 11.03 -5.31 30.79
N SER A 308 10.24 -5.33 29.71
CA SER A 308 9.00 -4.57 29.65
C SER A 308 7.89 -5.28 30.43
N PRO A 309 7.12 -4.57 31.27
CA PRO A 309 6.01 -5.18 32.02
C PRO A 309 4.91 -5.68 31.10
N ILE A 310 4.74 -5.08 29.91
CA ILE A 310 3.71 -5.52 28.97
C ILE A 310 3.96 -6.92 28.40
N VAL A 311 5.13 -7.52 28.64
CA VAL A 311 5.38 -8.93 28.31
C VAL A 311 4.47 -9.87 29.10
N ALA A 312 4.09 -9.50 30.32
CA ALA A 312 3.25 -10.31 31.17
C ALA A 312 1.88 -10.56 30.54
N GLY A 313 1.32 -11.75 30.77
CA GLY A 313 0.00 -12.16 30.30
C GLY A 313 -0.01 -13.45 29.49
N LYS A 314 -1.19 -13.78 28.96
CA LYS A 314 -1.44 -14.98 28.16
C LYS A 314 -1.29 -14.67 26.67
N TRP A 315 -0.41 -15.39 26.01
CA TRP A 315 -0.09 -15.23 24.59
C TRP A 315 -0.42 -16.50 23.83
N ARG A 316 -1.08 -16.40 22.68
CA ARG A 316 -1.35 -17.52 21.77
C ARG A 316 -0.29 -17.58 20.68
N LEU A 317 0.31 -18.75 20.46
CA LEU A 317 1.18 -18.98 19.31
C LEU A 317 0.33 -19.00 18.03
N ARG A 318 0.60 -18.06 17.13
CA ARG A 318 -0.06 -17.97 15.82
C ARG A 318 0.73 -18.66 14.73
N TRP A 319 2.05 -18.65 14.86
CA TRP A 319 2.94 -19.24 13.88
C TRP A 319 4.32 -19.53 14.51
N SER A 320 4.91 -20.63 14.09
CA SER A 320 6.30 -20.97 14.40
C SER A 320 6.95 -21.60 13.19
N GLU A 321 8.23 -21.31 12.97
CA GLU A 321 9.01 -22.01 11.95
C GLU A 321 9.15 -23.49 12.32
N GLN A 322 8.51 -24.37 11.55
CA GLN A 322 8.70 -25.81 11.71
C GLN A 322 10.06 -26.20 11.15
N ALA A 323 10.90 -26.84 11.97
CA ALA A 323 12.13 -27.45 11.50
C ALA A 323 11.81 -28.45 10.38
N LYS A 324 12.68 -28.53 9.37
CA LYS A 324 12.53 -29.43 8.21
C LYS A 324 12.36 -30.92 8.59
N ASN A 325 12.62 -31.28 9.85
CA ASN A 325 12.55 -32.64 10.41
C ASN A 325 11.57 -32.73 11.60
N ALA A 326 10.34 -32.22 11.46
CA ALA A 326 9.37 -32.27 12.56
C ALA A 326 8.89 -33.72 12.83
N ASN A 327 9.15 -34.24 14.04
CA ASN A 327 8.71 -35.57 14.48
C ASN A 327 7.19 -35.63 14.73
N GLY A 328 6.63 -36.85 14.83
CA GLY A 328 5.18 -37.09 14.98
C GLY A 328 4.51 -36.34 16.14
N LEU A 329 5.21 -36.13 17.27
CA LEU A 329 4.70 -35.32 18.39
C LEU A 329 4.56 -33.84 18.03
N GLN A 330 5.48 -33.29 17.23
CA GLN A 330 5.38 -31.89 16.74
C GLN A 330 4.25 -31.73 15.72
N LYS A 331 3.97 -32.76 14.91
CA LYS A 331 2.79 -32.79 14.02
C LYS A 331 1.47 -32.87 14.82
N ALA A 332 1.43 -33.63 15.91
CA ALA A 332 0.27 -33.70 16.79
C ALA A 332 0.01 -32.37 17.52
N LEU A 333 1.07 -31.70 17.99
CA LEU A 333 0.97 -30.37 18.62
C LEU A 333 0.63 -29.26 17.61
N ALA A 334 0.86 -29.45 16.31
CA ALA A 334 0.41 -28.54 15.25
C ALA A 334 -1.12 -28.58 15.01
N ASN A 335 -1.78 -29.67 15.41
CA ASN A 335 -3.24 -29.85 15.41
C ASN A 335 -3.86 -29.61 16.80
N SER A 336 -3.11 -29.02 17.74
CA SER A 336 -3.60 -28.71 19.09
C SER A 336 -4.72 -27.66 19.05
N ILE A 337 -5.63 -27.75 20.03
CA ILE A 337 -6.77 -26.83 20.20
C ILE A 337 -6.27 -25.44 20.62
N GLY A 338 -5.17 -25.41 21.39
CA GLY A 338 -4.54 -24.19 21.83
C GLY A 338 -3.06 -24.39 22.12
N ASN A 339 -2.25 -23.42 21.74
CA ASN A 339 -0.83 -23.36 22.07
C ASN A 339 -0.57 -21.96 22.64
N TYR A 340 -0.31 -21.93 23.94
CA TYR A 340 -0.23 -20.72 24.73
C TYR A 340 1.12 -20.62 25.43
N GLN A 341 1.54 -19.38 25.61
CA GLN A 341 2.63 -19.02 26.48
C GLN A 341 2.09 -18.04 27.52
N VAL A 342 2.04 -18.47 28.77
CA VAL A 342 1.67 -17.63 29.91
C VAL A 342 2.95 -17.10 30.51
N VAL A 343 3.10 -15.79 30.59
CA VAL A 343 4.23 -15.14 31.22
C VAL A 343 3.74 -14.46 32.49
N GLU A 344 4.21 -14.94 33.65
CA GLU A 344 3.80 -14.44 34.96
C GLU A 344 4.60 -13.18 35.33
N ASP A 345 3.96 -12.27 36.07
CA ASP A 345 4.52 -10.97 36.45
C ASP A 345 5.09 -10.97 37.87
N ALA A 346 6.20 -10.22 38.04
CA ALA A 346 6.52 -9.51 39.28
C ALA A 346 7.43 -8.27 39.06
N ALA A 347 7.64 -7.81 37.82
CA ALA A 347 8.59 -6.77 37.30
C ALA A 347 9.42 -7.23 36.06
N GLY A 348 9.00 -8.30 35.37
CA GLY A 348 9.68 -8.91 34.22
C GLY A 348 9.35 -10.41 34.09
N PRO A 349 9.80 -11.13 33.04
CA PRO A 349 9.49 -12.55 32.87
C PRO A 349 10.28 -13.36 33.91
N GLY A 350 9.72 -13.52 35.11
CA GLY A 350 10.31 -14.33 36.18
C GLY A 350 10.03 -15.82 35.96
N GLN A 351 8.87 -16.13 35.37
CA GLN A 351 8.47 -17.47 35.01
C GLN A 351 7.65 -17.44 33.72
N LEU A 352 7.84 -18.48 32.90
CA LEU A 352 7.15 -18.68 31.65
C LEU A 352 6.59 -20.09 31.59
N GLN A 353 5.34 -20.23 31.17
CA GLN A 353 4.67 -21.52 31.02
C GLN A 353 4.22 -21.68 29.58
N ASN A 354 4.77 -22.69 28.88
CA ASN A 354 4.21 -23.14 27.61
C ASN A 354 3.11 -24.15 27.91
N VAL A 355 1.89 -23.88 27.46
CA VAL A 355 0.71 -24.72 27.65
C VAL A 355 0.18 -25.11 26.28
N VAL A 356 0.15 -26.41 25.99
CA VAL A 356 -0.45 -26.93 24.77
C VAL A 356 -1.66 -27.77 25.13
N ASP A 357 -2.84 -27.29 24.75
CA ASP A 357 -4.11 -27.98 24.90
C ASP A 357 -4.27 -28.95 23.72
N VAL A 358 -3.99 -30.22 23.95
CA VAL A 358 -4.06 -31.27 22.92
C VAL A 358 -5.51 -31.75 22.73
N ALA A 359 -6.24 -31.89 23.84
CA ALA A 359 -7.67 -32.21 23.90
C ALA A 359 -8.28 -31.56 25.15
N PRO A 360 -9.62 -31.48 25.30
CA PRO A 360 -10.24 -30.87 26.49
C PRO A 360 -9.76 -31.45 27.83
N PHE A 361 -9.35 -32.72 27.82
CA PHE A 361 -8.87 -33.47 28.99
C PHE A 361 -7.35 -33.71 28.99
N LEU A 362 -6.60 -33.23 27.98
CA LEU A 362 -5.18 -33.51 27.82
C LEU A 362 -4.40 -32.23 27.52
N LYS A 363 -3.55 -31.82 28.46
CA LYS A 363 -2.66 -30.67 28.31
C LYS A 363 -1.20 -31.10 28.48
N VAL A 364 -0.31 -30.43 27.77
CA VAL A 364 1.13 -30.50 27.99
C VAL A 364 1.59 -29.16 28.51
N ARG A 365 2.26 -29.15 29.66
CA ARG A 365 2.81 -27.93 30.25
C ARG A 365 4.31 -28.04 30.41
N ALA A 366 5.03 -27.02 29.98
CA ALA A 366 6.44 -26.84 30.29
C ALA A 366 6.62 -25.51 31.01
N ILE A 367 7.27 -25.55 32.18
CA ILE A 367 7.59 -24.37 32.98
C ILE A 367 9.06 -24.05 32.80
N ALA A 368 9.36 -22.78 32.59
CA ALA A 368 10.70 -22.28 32.46
C ALA A 368 10.92 -21.07 33.37
N GLY A 369 12.07 -21.05 34.04
CA GLY A 369 12.62 -19.83 34.62
C GLY A 369 13.13 -18.93 33.51
N CYS A 370 12.80 -17.65 33.58
CA CYS A 370 13.23 -16.66 32.61
C CYS A 370 14.02 -15.54 33.29
N MET A 371 15.02 -15.01 32.60
CA MET A 371 15.73 -13.81 33.05
C MET A 371 16.25 -12.99 31.88
N PRO A 372 16.20 -11.65 31.95
CA PRO A 372 16.83 -10.80 30.95
C PRO A 372 18.34 -11.08 30.86
N ASP A 373 18.85 -11.23 29.64
CA ASP A 373 20.27 -11.36 29.43
C ASP A 373 20.95 -9.99 29.56
N LYS A 374 21.64 -9.80 30.69
CA LYS A 374 22.34 -8.56 31.00
C LYS A 374 23.52 -8.27 30.05
N LYS A 375 24.00 -9.27 29.30
CA LYS A 375 25.13 -9.13 28.36
C LYS A 375 24.67 -8.87 26.92
N ALA A 376 23.38 -9.03 26.62
CA ALA A 376 22.85 -8.81 25.28
C ALA A 376 22.71 -7.30 24.97
N PRO A 377 23.00 -6.86 23.74
CA PRO A 377 22.73 -5.50 23.30
C PRO A 377 21.27 -5.12 23.57
N ALA A 378 21.05 -3.91 24.10
CA ALA A 378 19.73 -3.37 24.47
C ALA A 378 18.91 -4.24 25.46
N ARG A 379 19.46 -5.33 26.01
CA ARG A 379 18.70 -6.33 26.79
C ARG A 379 17.51 -6.92 26.00
N ASP A 380 17.67 -7.10 24.69
CA ASP A 380 16.62 -7.67 23.84
C ASP A 380 16.66 -9.21 23.83
N ARG A 381 17.25 -9.84 24.85
CA ARG A 381 17.36 -11.30 24.96
C ARG A 381 16.89 -11.75 26.32
N THR A 382 16.11 -12.83 26.35
CA THR A 382 15.69 -13.51 27.58
C THR A 382 16.32 -14.90 27.58
N LEU A 383 17.06 -15.21 28.64
CA LEU A 383 17.51 -16.57 28.93
C LEU A 383 16.32 -17.38 29.41
N VAL A 384 16.21 -18.61 28.93
CA VAL A 384 15.10 -19.52 29.20
C VAL A 384 15.67 -20.84 29.67
N ASN A 385 15.33 -21.23 30.90
CA ASN A 385 15.72 -22.50 31.49
C ASN A 385 14.48 -23.32 31.83
N ILE A 386 14.27 -24.43 31.13
CA ILE A 386 13.12 -25.32 31.40
C ILE A 386 13.39 -26.05 32.71
N THR A 387 12.53 -25.84 33.69
CA THR A 387 12.65 -26.41 35.04
C THR A 387 11.68 -27.55 35.28
N GLU A 388 10.61 -27.63 34.49
CA GLU A 388 9.60 -28.68 34.63
C GLU A 388 8.92 -28.92 33.28
N ALA A 389 8.56 -30.18 33.01
CA ALA A 389 7.62 -30.54 31.97
C ALA A 389 6.65 -31.59 32.52
N ARG A 390 5.36 -31.48 32.20
CA ARG A 390 4.32 -32.40 32.66
C ARG A 390 3.20 -32.57 31.63
N ILE A 391 2.54 -33.72 31.72
CA ILE A 391 1.25 -33.98 31.08
C ILE A 391 0.16 -33.83 32.14
N GLU A 392 -0.92 -33.14 31.81
CA GLU A 392 -2.14 -33.03 32.62
C GLU A 392 -3.25 -33.81 31.90
N LEU A 393 -3.56 -35.02 32.39
CA LEU A 393 -4.55 -35.93 31.79
C LEU A 393 -5.70 -36.16 32.79
N PHE A 394 -6.92 -35.75 32.44
CA PHE A 394 -8.10 -35.80 33.34
C PHE A 394 -7.82 -35.20 34.74
N GLY A 395 -7.01 -34.13 34.80
CA GLY A 395 -6.60 -33.49 36.06
C GLY A 395 -5.43 -34.16 36.77
N ILE A 396 -5.02 -35.36 36.37
CA ILE A 396 -3.82 -36.03 36.89
C ILE A 396 -2.58 -35.40 36.27
N ARG A 397 -1.63 -34.98 37.12
CA ARG A 397 -0.36 -34.37 36.70
C ARG A 397 0.74 -35.42 36.68
N VAL A 398 1.25 -35.74 35.50
CA VAL A 398 2.32 -36.71 35.27
C VAL A 398 3.59 -35.97 34.84
N PRO A 399 4.66 -35.96 35.65
CA PRO A 399 5.92 -35.33 35.25
C PRO A 399 6.53 -36.07 34.06
N LEU A 400 7.10 -35.31 33.12
CA LEU A 400 7.84 -35.85 31.99
C LEU A 400 9.34 -35.81 32.28
N PRO A 401 10.12 -36.82 31.88
CA PRO A 401 11.57 -36.74 31.94
C PRO A 401 12.04 -35.63 30.99
N PHE A 402 12.77 -34.64 31.51
CA PHE A 402 13.45 -33.63 30.72
C PHE A 402 14.95 -33.67 31.05
N GLY A 403 15.80 -33.60 30.01
CA GLY A 403 17.24 -33.81 30.14
C GLY A 403 17.92 -32.69 30.93
N GLY A 404 18.44 -33.01 32.12
CA GLY A 404 18.96 -32.05 33.10
C GLY A 404 20.31 -31.39 32.81
N ASN A 405 20.83 -31.44 31.58
CA ASN A 405 22.17 -30.90 31.24
C ASN A 405 22.19 -30.02 29.97
N ALA A 406 21.04 -29.51 29.51
CA ALA A 406 21.02 -28.60 28.38
C ALA A 406 21.43 -27.18 28.81
N THR A 407 22.40 -26.59 28.12
CA THR A 407 22.72 -25.15 28.23
C THR A 407 21.42 -24.34 28.14
N PRO A 408 21.20 -23.35 29.03
CA PRO A 408 20.01 -22.52 28.98
C PRO A 408 19.80 -21.97 27.56
N GLY A 409 18.59 -22.16 27.05
CA GLY A 409 18.21 -21.55 25.78
C GLY A 409 18.10 -20.04 25.93
N TYR A 410 17.96 -19.35 24.81
CA TYR A 410 17.56 -17.95 24.83
C TYR A 410 16.53 -17.68 23.75
N VAL A 411 15.77 -16.62 23.95
CA VAL A 411 14.94 -15.99 22.93
C VAL A 411 15.40 -14.55 22.75
N GLU A 412 15.54 -14.17 21.50
CA GLU A 412 15.80 -12.79 21.08
C GLU A 412 14.48 -12.14 20.71
N TRP A 413 14.26 -10.94 21.23
CA TRP A 413 13.09 -10.12 21.00
C TRP A 413 13.30 -9.30 19.74
N LEU A 414 12.48 -9.56 18.73
CA LEU A 414 12.54 -8.82 17.47
C LEU A 414 11.49 -7.71 17.42
N TYR A 415 10.33 -7.97 18.02
CA TYR A 415 9.22 -7.03 18.08
C TYR A 415 8.32 -7.31 19.30
N LEU A 416 7.86 -6.26 19.95
CA LEU A 416 6.84 -6.31 20.99
C LEU A 416 5.99 -5.04 20.99
N ASP A 417 4.68 -5.21 20.91
CA ASP A 417 3.67 -4.18 21.21
C ASP A 417 2.57 -4.73 22.13
N ASP A 418 1.46 -4.00 22.27
CA ASP A 418 0.37 -4.36 23.17
C ASP A 418 -0.26 -5.72 22.86
N ASP A 419 -0.31 -6.20 21.62
CA ASP A 419 -1.02 -7.42 21.24
C ASP A 419 -0.22 -8.41 20.38
N LEU A 420 0.99 -8.04 19.93
CA LEU A 420 1.84 -8.84 19.06
C LEU A 420 3.25 -8.93 19.61
N ARG A 421 3.81 -10.13 19.56
CA ARG A 421 5.21 -10.41 19.88
C ARG A 421 5.85 -11.31 18.84
N ILE A 422 7.06 -10.96 18.42
CA ILE A 422 7.91 -11.76 17.54
C ILE A 422 9.24 -12.03 18.24
N THR A 423 9.57 -13.30 18.38
CA THR A 423 10.83 -13.75 19.00
C THR A 423 11.55 -14.75 18.12
N ARG A 424 12.88 -14.77 18.21
CA ARG A 424 13.75 -15.78 17.59
C ARG A 424 14.42 -16.61 18.66
N GLY A 425 14.23 -17.93 18.62
CA GLY A 425 14.89 -18.85 19.56
C GLY A 425 16.38 -19.01 19.23
N SER A 426 17.15 -19.53 20.20
CA SER A 426 18.59 -19.77 20.07
C SER A 426 19.00 -20.70 18.92
N LYS A 427 18.06 -21.49 18.39
CA LYS A 427 18.25 -22.37 17.22
C LYS A 427 17.81 -21.73 15.89
N GLY A 428 17.47 -20.45 15.89
CA GLY A 428 17.06 -19.68 14.71
C GLY A 428 15.57 -19.70 14.38
N SER A 429 14.78 -20.57 15.02
CA SER A 429 13.33 -20.63 14.79
C SER A 429 12.62 -19.37 15.24
N TYR A 430 11.74 -18.85 14.38
CA TYR A 430 10.86 -17.72 14.69
C TYR A 430 9.57 -18.18 15.35
N PHE A 431 9.05 -17.34 16.25
CA PHE A 431 7.77 -17.53 16.91
C PHE A 431 6.98 -16.22 16.89
N ILE A 432 5.73 -16.29 16.45
CA ILE A 432 4.81 -15.15 16.42
C ILE A 432 3.64 -15.47 17.36
N HIS A 433 3.44 -14.59 18.33
CA HIS A 433 2.36 -14.71 19.30
C HIS A 433 1.46 -13.49 19.27
N THR A 434 0.15 -13.70 19.47
CA THR A 434 -0.82 -12.63 19.74
C THR A 434 -1.33 -12.74 21.16
N ARG A 435 -1.63 -11.61 21.82
CA ARG A 435 -2.20 -11.62 23.16
C ARG A 435 -3.60 -12.21 23.13
N GLU A 436 -3.92 -13.08 24.11
CA GLU A 436 -5.30 -13.48 24.37
C GLU A 436 -5.96 -12.40 25.23
N PRO A 437 -7.18 -11.95 24.88
CA PRO A 437 -7.93 -11.07 25.76
C PRO A 437 -8.09 -11.75 27.12
N SER A 438 -7.84 -10.99 28.18
CA SER A 438 -8.11 -11.42 29.55
C SER A 438 -9.62 -11.65 29.70
N ASN A 439 -10.07 -12.89 29.59
CA ASN A 439 -11.41 -13.26 30.03
C ASN A 439 -11.44 -13.09 31.55
N VAL A 440 -12.35 -12.25 32.05
CA VAL A 440 -12.59 -12.00 33.48
C VAL A 440 -13.35 -13.19 34.11
N SER A 441 -13.00 -14.44 33.77
CA SER A 441 -13.82 -15.60 34.14
C SER A 441 -13.01 -16.89 34.29
N ASP A 442 -11.90 -16.85 35.02
CA ASP A 442 -11.25 -18.04 35.57
C ASP A 442 -10.66 -17.67 36.94
N GLU A 443 -11.54 -17.29 37.88
CA GLU A 443 -11.31 -17.43 39.35
C GLU A 443 -12.07 -18.65 39.86
#